data_AF-A0A3N5Y3X0-F1
#
_entry.id   AF-A0A3N5Y3X0-F1
#
_cell.length_a   1.000
_cell.length_b   1.000
_cell.length_c   1.000
_cell.angle_alpha   90.00
_cell.angle_beta   90.00
_cell.angle_gamma   90.00
#
_symmetry.space_group_name_H-M   'P 1'
#
loop_
_entity.id
_entity.type
_entity.pdbx_description
1 polymer ?
#
loop_
_entity_poly.entity_id
_entity_poly.type
_entity_poly.pdbx_seq_one_letter_code
_entity_poly.pdbx_strand_id
1 'polypeptide(L)'
;MKAKTTSIIRKYKRSSRSPFSGDDSTILLLATIENIDSLQLRFDRYVYLHRDDVGRWLGISLSNQLVDEFDDGKGKYRSGIHMIEVLFKLKDEIVTFLAHFSDDISTILGLDAARWLEAATPGWRKALCDAGMISDS
;
A
#
# COMPACT_ATOMS: atom_id res chain seq x y z
N MET A 1 -16.42 -13.67 -22.58
CA MET A 1 -15.02 -13.29 -22.32
C MET A 1 -14.96 -12.80 -20.87
N LYS A 2 -14.15 -13.41 -20.00
CA LYS A 2 -13.97 -12.87 -18.64
C LYS A 2 -13.24 -11.54 -18.77
N ALA A 3 -13.84 -10.45 -18.30
CA ALA A 3 -13.13 -9.19 -18.14
C ALA A 3 -11.86 -9.51 -17.34
N LYS A 4 -10.70 -9.11 -17.88
CA LYS A 4 -9.42 -9.37 -17.23
C LYS A 4 -9.35 -8.42 -16.04
N THR A 5 -9.82 -8.88 -14.88
CA THR A 5 -9.80 -8.10 -13.65
C THR A 5 -8.37 -7.66 -13.38
N THR A 6 -8.16 -6.36 -13.25
CA THR A 6 -6.84 -5.80 -12.90
C THR A 6 -6.47 -6.34 -11.52
N SER A 7 -5.55 -7.30 -11.45
CA SER A 7 -5.14 -7.83 -10.15
C SER A 7 -4.27 -6.80 -9.43
N ILE A 8 -4.58 -6.56 -8.17
CA ILE A 8 -3.76 -5.72 -7.29
C ILE A 8 -2.52 -6.45 -6.77
N ILE A 9 -2.42 -7.77 -6.96
CA ILE A 9 -1.25 -8.56 -6.59
C ILE A 9 -0.38 -8.82 -7.81
N ARG A 10 0.92 -8.60 -7.67
CA ARG A 10 1.89 -8.91 -8.73
C ARG A 10 3.06 -9.70 -8.16
N LYS A 11 3.22 -10.94 -8.62
CA LYS A 11 4.46 -11.73 -8.45
C LYS A 11 5.49 -11.28 -9.49
N TYR A 12 6.72 -11.03 -9.08
CA TYR A 12 7.79 -10.76 -10.02
C TYR A 12 8.26 -12.04 -10.72
N LYS A 13 8.45 -11.96 -12.04
CA LYS A 13 8.99 -13.08 -12.84
C LYS A 13 10.53 -13.15 -12.82
N ARG A 14 11.17 -12.09 -12.34
CA ARG A 14 12.63 -11.91 -12.25
C ARG A 14 12.94 -11.09 -11.01
N SER A 15 14.21 -11.03 -10.61
CA SER A 15 14.64 -10.17 -9.51
C SER A 15 14.09 -8.74 -9.68
N SER A 16 13.37 -8.26 -8.67
CA SER A 16 12.88 -6.88 -8.61
C SER A 16 14.05 -5.90 -8.73
N ARG A 17 13.78 -4.71 -9.29
CA ARG A 17 14.72 -3.58 -9.23
C ARG A 17 14.46 -2.70 -7.99
N SER A 18 13.59 -3.14 -7.09
CA SER A 18 13.38 -2.42 -5.83
C SER A 18 14.65 -2.48 -4.97
N PRO A 19 14.81 -1.55 -4.02
CA PRO A 19 15.94 -1.57 -3.09
C PRO A 19 15.78 -2.62 -1.98
N PHE A 20 14.65 -3.33 -1.92
CA PHE A 20 14.37 -4.27 -0.84
C PHE A 20 14.96 -5.65 -1.18
N SER A 21 15.86 -6.13 -0.33
CA SER A 21 16.42 -7.47 -0.47
C SER A 21 15.34 -8.54 -0.34
N GLY A 22 15.32 -9.49 -1.27
CA GLY A 22 14.34 -10.59 -1.29
C GLY A 22 12.94 -10.19 -1.79
N ASP A 23 12.78 -9.00 -2.39
CA ASP A 23 11.49 -8.56 -2.92
C ASP A 23 10.98 -9.44 -4.06
N ASP A 24 9.77 -9.96 -3.87
CA ASP A 24 9.24 -11.08 -4.63
C ASP A 24 7.84 -10.79 -5.17
N SER A 25 7.02 -10.04 -4.43
CA SER A 25 5.70 -9.62 -4.89
C SER A 25 5.29 -8.26 -4.35
N THR A 26 4.34 -7.63 -5.04
CA THR A 26 3.69 -6.41 -4.56
C THR A 26 2.18 -6.55 -4.43
N ILE A 27 1.60 -5.77 -3.52
CA ILE A 27 0.18 -5.43 -3.48
C ILE A 27 0.02 -3.95 -3.79
N LEU A 28 -0.84 -3.59 -4.74
CA LEU A 28 -1.24 -2.22 -5.00
C LEU A 28 -2.24 -1.80 -3.91
N LEU A 29 -1.83 -0.88 -3.04
CA LEU A 29 -2.65 -0.37 -1.93
C LEU A 29 -3.44 0.89 -2.31
N LEU A 30 -2.97 1.63 -3.31
CA LEU A 30 -3.60 2.85 -3.77
C LEU A 30 -3.23 3.08 -5.23
N ALA A 31 -4.19 3.44 -6.06
CA ALA A 31 -3.99 4.04 -7.38
C ALA A 31 -5.14 4.98 -7.71
N THR A 32 -4.92 5.92 -8.63
CA THR A 32 -6.02 6.71 -9.18
C THR A 32 -6.93 5.82 -10.01
N ILE A 33 -8.25 5.86 -9.76
CA ILE A 33 -9.26 5.21 -10.60
C ILE A 33 -9.71 6.23 -11.64
N GLU A 34 -9.44 5.94 -12.90
CA GLU A 34 -9.85 6.78 -14.03
C GLU A 34 -11.31 6.51 -14.43
N ASN A 35 -11.74 5.24 -14.36
CA ASN A 35 -13.11 4.84 -14.60
C ASN A 35 -13.50 3.73 -13.61
N ILE A 36 -14.55 3.97 -12.83
CA ILE A 36 -15.01 3.08 -11.76
C ILE A 36 -15.71 1.83 -12.31
N ASP A 37 -16.44 1.94 -13.41
CA ASP A 37 -17.23 0.84 -13.99
C ASP A 37 -16.33 -0.21 -14.65
N SER A 38 -15.26 0.23 -15.30
CA SER A 38 -14.26 -0.65 -15.92
C SER A 38 -13.06 -0.94 -15.02
N LEU A 39 -13.01 -0.30 -13.85
CA LEU A 39 -11.89 -0.33 -12.92
C LEU A 39 -10.54 -0.02 -13.59
N GLN A 40 -10.56 0.97 -14.49
CA GLN A 40 -9.37 1.45 -15.18
C GLN A 40 -8.52 2.27 -14.22
N LEU A 41 -7.26 1.86 -14.05
CA LEU A 41 -6.33 2.48 -13.12
C LEU A 41 -5.32 3.37 -13.86
N ARG A 42 -5.01 4.51 -13.24
CA ARG A 42 -3.88 5.38 -13.61
C ARG A 42 -2.84 5.35 -12.50
N PHE A 43 -1.57 5.33 -12.91
CA PHE A 43 -0.42 5.18 -12.02
C PHE A 43 0.38 6.48 -11.85
N ASP A 44 -0.31 7.62 -11.90
CA ASP A 44 0.22 8.94 -11.54
C ASP A 44 0.34 9.09 -10.02
N ARG A 45 -0.65 8.59 -9.27
CA ARG A 45 -0.69 8.56 -7.81
C ARG A 45 -0.88 7.12 -7.33
N TYR A 46 0.15 6.50 -6.75
CA TYR A 46 0.07 5.11 -6.28
C TYR A 46 0.92 4.76 -5.07
N VAL A 47 0.52 3.71 -4.36
CA VAL A 47 1.31 3.04 -3.32
C VAL A 47 1.37 1.53 -3.62
N TYR A 48 2.57 0.99 -3.79
CA TYR A 48 2.79 -0.47 -3.78
C TYR A 48 3.41 -0.90 -2.46
N LEU A 49 2.84 -1.91 -1.83
CA LEU A 49 3.46 -2.67 -0.74
C LEU A 49 4.32 -3.78 -1.32
N HIS A 50 5.59 -3.85 -0.92
CA HIS A 50 6.56 -4.87 -1.31
C HIS A 50 6.63 -5.98 -0.27
N ARG A 51 6.73 -7.22 -0.73
CA ARG A 51 6.76 -8.40 0.12
C ARG A 51 7.84 -9.40 -0.31
N ASP A 52 8.38 -10.11 0.67
CA ASP A 52 9.23 -11.27 0.43
C ASP A 52 8.44 -12.48 -0.10
N ASP A 53 9.15 -13.55 -0.39
CA ASP A 53 8.62 -14.79 -0.98
C ASP A 53 7.67 -15.56 -0.07
N VAL A 54 7.66 -15.27 1.23
CA VAL A 54 6.72 -15.83 2.21
C VAL A 54 5.67 -14.80 2.68
N GLY A 55 5.65 -13.61 2.10
CA GLY A 55 4.62 -12.59 2.31
C GLY A 55 4.88 -11.57 3.41
N ARG A 56 6.08 -11.51 4.01
CA ARG A 56 6.44 -10.45 4.96
C ARG A 56 6.55 -9.12 4.25
N TRP A 57 6.14 -8.06 4.92
CA TRP A 57 6.26 -6.70 4.41
C TRP A 57 7.71 -6.23 4.46
N LEU A 58 8.22 -5.74 3.33
CA LEU A 58 9.58 -5.18 3.22
C LEU A 58 9.57 -3.65 3.27
N GLY A 59 8.54 -3.04 2.68
CA GLY A 59 8.42 -1.60 2.55
C GLY A 59 7.36 -1.23 1.51
N ILE A 60 7.26 0.05 1.19
CA ILE A 60 6.39 0.58 0.14
C ILE A 60 7.18 1.36 -0.90
N SER A 61 6.63 1.49 -2.10
CA SER A 61 7.06 2.46 -3.10
C SER A 61 5.91 3.39 -3.49
N LEU A 62 6.24 4.66 -3.66
CA LEU A 62 5.31 5.73 -3.99
C LEU A 62 5.46 6.16 -5.46
N SER A 63 4.41 6.72 -6.05
CA SER A 63 4.57 7.49 -7.28
C SER A 63 5.33 8.80 -7.02
N ASN A 64 5.92 9.40 -8.06
CA ASN A 64 6.59 10.70 -7.92
C ASN A 64 5.62 11.77 -7.42
N GLN A 65 4.36 11.74 -7.86
CA GLN A 65 3.35 12.68 -7.39
C GLN A 65 3.16 12.60 -5.87
N LEU A 66 3.07 11.38 -5.28
CA LEU A 66 2.99 11.24 -3.82
C LEU A 66 4.27 11.69 -3.12
N VAL A 67 5.44 11.46 -3.73
CA VAL A 67 6.71 11.95 -3.18
C VAL A 67 6.71 13.47 -3.11
N ASP A 68 6.26 14.14 -4.16
CA ASP A 68 6.15 15.59 -4.23
C ASP A 68 5.04 16.12 -3.29
N GLU A 69 3.92 15.42 -3.16
CA GLU A 69 2.82 15.76 -2.21
C GLU A 69 3.28 15.70 -0.75
N PHE A 70 4.11 14.72 -0.38
CA PHE A 70 4.63 14.62 0.98
C PHE A 70 5.74 15.63 1.27
N ASP A 71 6.53 16.00 0.26
CA ASP A 71 7.66 16.95 0.34
C ASP A 71 8.55 16.74 1.58
N ASP A 72 8.80 15.47 1.93
CA ASP A 72 9.44 15.09 3.19
C ASP A 72 10.92 14.70 3.03
N GLY A 73 11.45 14.80 1.82
CA GLY A 73 12.85 14.46 1.49
C GLY A 73 13.21 12.98 1.61
N LYS A 74 12.27 12.08 1.93
CA LYS A 74 12.58 10.67 2.20
C LYS A 74 12.67 9.82 0.91
N GLY A 75 12.33 10.38 -0.27
CA GLY A 75 12.48 9.73 -1.60
C GLY A 75 11.27 8.90 -2.07
N LYS A 76 11.47 7.86 -2.88
CA LYS A 76 10.37 7.00 -3.39
C LYS A 76 10.03 5.79 -2.51
N TYR A 77 11.05 5.15 -1.96
CA TYR A 77 10.92 3.89 -1.22
C TYR A 77 10.90 4.20 0.27
N ARG A 78 10.00 3.56 1.02
CA ARG A 78 9.87 3.73 2.48
C ARG A 78 9.82 2.35 3.14
N SER A 79 10.42 2.22 4.31
CA SER A 79 10.34 1.01 5.14
C SER A 79 10.23 1.41 6.62
N GLY A 80 10.01 0.42 7.49
CA GLY A 80 9.89 0.65 8.93
C GLY A 80 8.86 1.73 9.26
N ILE A 81 9.22 2.65 10.15
CA ILE A 81 8.29 3.67 10.62
C ILE A 81 7.83 4.64 9.52
N HIS A 82 8.68 4.94 8.54
CA HIS A 82 8.30 5.84 7.43
C HIS A 82 7.29 5.20 6.46
N MET A 83 7.28 3.88 6.34
CA MET A 83 6.18 3.18 5.66
C MET A 83 4.88 3.33 6.46
N ILE A 84 4.93 3.10 7.77
CA ILE A 84 3.76 3.23 8.65
C ILE A 84 3.18 4.64 8.62
N GLU A 85 4.03 5.67 8.61
CA GLU A 85 3.62 7.07 8.47
C GLU A 85 2.77 7.30 7.22
N VAL A 86 3.24 6.82 6.05
CA VAL A 86 2.50 6.97 4.80
C VAL A 86 1.18 6.20 4.83
N LEU A 87 1.21 4.95 5.28
CA LEU A 87 -0.01 4.13 5.39
C LEU A 87 -1.04 4.76 6.33
N PHE A 88 -0.59 5.35 7.43
CA PHE A 88 -1.45 6.03 8.39
C PHE A 88 -2.05 7.33 7.83
N LYS A 89 -1.26 8.12 7.07
CA LYS A 89 -1.72 9.35 6.41
C LYS A 89 -2.74 9.07 5.30
N LEU A 90 -2.54 8.00 4.52
CA LEU A 90 -3.37 7.66 3.36
C LEU A 90 -4.46 6.62 3.66
N LYS A 91 -4.66 6.25 4.93
CA LYS A 91 -5.46 5.09 5.33
C LYS A 91 -6.88 5.07 4.77
N ASP A 92 -7.56 6.22 4.76
CA ASP A 92 -8.96 6.31 4.31
C ASP A 92 -9.04 6.17 2.78
N GLU A 93 -8.07 6.74 2.06
CA GLU A 93 -7.94 6.58 0.61
C GLU A 93 -7.60 5.12 0.24
N ILE A 94 -6.70 4.49 1.00
CA ILE A 94 -6.34 3.07 0.81
C ILE A 94 -7.57 2.19 1.00
N VAL A 95 -8.34 2.37 2.08
CA VAL A 95 -9.55 1.56 2.30
C VAL A 95 -10.56 1.77 1.19
N THR A 96 -10.78 3.01 0.76
CA THR A 96 -11.69 3.33 -0.34
C THR A 96 -11.26 2.64 -1.63
N PHE A 97 -9.98 2.71 -1.98
CA PHE A 97 -9.44 2.04 -3.16
C PHE A 97 -9.56 0.51 -3.06
N LEU A 98 -9.17 -0.06 -1.93
CA LEU A 98 -9.17 -1.50 -1.70
C LEU A 98 -10.58 -2.11 -1.64
N ALA A 99 -11.61 -1.32 -1.36
CA ALA A 99 -13.00 -1.77 -1.39
C ALA A 99 -13.44 -2.25 -2.79
N HIS A 100 -12.81 -1.76 -3.87
CA HIS A 100 -13.06 -2.24 -5.23
C HIS A 100 -12.45 -3.62 -5.52
N PHE A 101 -11.60 -4.13 -4.63
CA PHE A 101 -10.89 -5.39 -4.74
C PHE A 101 -11.16 -6.27 -3.50
N SER A 102 -12.38 -6.22 -2.96
CA SER A 102 -12.73 -6.84 -1.67
C SER A 102 -12.43 -8.34 -1.60
N ASP A 103 -12.64 -9.08 -2.68
CA ASP A 103 -12.38 -10.53 -2.74
C ASP A 103 -10.88 -10.85 -2.65
N ASP A 104 -10.06 -10.10 -3.41
CA ASP A 104 -8.60 -10.23 -3.37
C ASP A 104 -8.09 -9.90 -1.97
N ILE A 105 -8.56 -8.79 -1.39
CA ILE A 105 -8.14 -8.34 -0.06
C ILE A 105 -8.55 -9.31 1.04
N SER A 106 -9.79 -9.79 1.01
CA SER A 106 -10.26 -10.79 1.99
C SER A 106 -9.45 -12.08 1.91
N THR A 107 -9.03 -12.49 0.71
CA THR A 107 -8.20 -13.68 0.52
C THR A 107 -6.77 -13.48 1.05
N ILE A 108 -6.21 -12.27 0.94
CA ILE A 108 -4.84 -11.98 1.39
C ILE A 108 -4.78 -11.74 2.90
N LEU A 109 -5.71 -10.93 3.43
CA LEU A 109 -5.66 -10.41 4.79
C LEU A 109 -6.57 -11.18 5.75
N GLY A 110 -7.47 -12.02 5.24
CA GLY A 110 -8.51 -12.70 6.03
C GLY A 110 -9.63 -11.77 6.50
N LEU A 111 -9.59 -10.49 6.13
CA LEU A 111 -10.55 -9.44 6.50
C LEU A 111 -10.79 -8.54 5.28
N ASP A 112 -11.96 -7.89 5.23
CA ASP A 112 -12.16 -6.77 4.32
C ASP A 112 -11.26 -5.58 4.69
N ALA A 113 -11.08 -4.65 3.74
CA ALA A 113 -10.15 -3.54 3.89
C ALA A 113 -10.48 -2.63 5.09
N ALA A 114 -11.75 -2.39 5.37
CA ALA A 114 -12.19 -1.53 6.45
C ALA A 114 -11.86 -2.15 7.82
N ARG A 115 -12.22 -3.42 8.02
CA ARG A 115 -11.91 -4.16 9.26
C ARG A 115 -10.41 -4.35 9.45
N TRP A 116 -9.68 -4.61 8.38
CA TRP A 116 -8.22 -4.68 8.44
C TRP A 116 -7.62 -3.35 8.91
N LEU A 117 -8.08 -2.21 8.36
CA LEU A 117 -7.57 -0.91 8.78
C LEU A 117 -7.95 -0.60 10.24
N GLU A 118 -9.17 -0.90 10.65
CA GLU A 118 -9.63 -0.73 12.04
C GLU A 118 -8.71 -1.49 13.01
N ALA A 119 -8.33 -2.72 12.67
CA ALA A 119 -7.42 -3.53 13.48
C ALA A 119 -5.97 -3.01 13.45
N ALA A 120 -5.48 -2.54 12.30
CA ALA A 120 -4.09 -2.09 12.15
C ALA A 120 -3.81 -0.71 12.74
N THR A 121 -4.79 0.21 12.66
CA THR A 121 -4.63 1.64 13.00
C THR A 121 -4.13 1.89 14.42
N PRO A 122 -4.63 1.21 15.48
CA PRO A 122 -4.12 1.41 16.83
C PRO A 122 -2.64 1.09 16.97
N GLY A 123 -2.19 -0.02 16.37
CA GLY A 123 -0.78 -0.42 16.38
C GLY A 123 0.12 0.56 15.63
N TRP A 124 -0.34 1.05 14.46
CA TRP A 124 0.36 2.07 13.70
C TRP A 124 0.46 3.40 14.45
N ARG A 125 -0.64 3.86 15.04
CA ARG A 125 -0.66 5.07 15.88
C ARG A 125 0.37 4.94 16.99
N LYS A 126 0.33 3.84 17.75
CA LYS A 126 1.28 3.62 18.84
C LYS A 126 2.72 3.68 18.34
N ALA A 127 3.04 2.99 17.24
CA ALA A 127 4.39 3.01 16.67
C ALA A 127 4.84 4.43 16.27
N LEU A 128 3.93 5.24 15.73
CA LEU A 128 4.21 6.63 15.35
C LEU A 128 4.41 7.53 16.59
N CYS A 129 3.63 7.34 17.65
CA CYS A 129 3.82 8.03 18.92
C CYS A 129 5.16 7.65 19.57
N ASP A 130 5.46 6.35 19.66
CA ASP A 130 6.73 5.83 20.21
C ASP A 130 7.94 6.40 19.44
N ALA A 131 7.79 6.62 18.14
CA ALA A 131 8.81 7.22 17.27
C ALA A 131 8.82 8.77 17.28
N GLY A 132 7.96 9.42 18.06
CA GLY A 132 7.87 10.88 18.16
C GLY A 132 7.36 11.57 16.89
N MET A 133 6.68 10.84 16.00
CA MET A 133 6.18 11.37 14.72
C MET A 133 4.83 12.06 14.83
N ILE A 134 4.04 11.68 15.83
CA ILE A 134 2.74 12.27 16.17
C ILE A 134 2.60 12.36 17.69
N SER A 135 1.73 13.23 18.19
CA SER A 135 1.42 13.34 19.61
C SER A 135 0.40 12.28 20.07
N ASP A 136 0.55 11.80 21.30
CA ASP A 136 -0.55 11.13 22.01
C ASP A 136 -1.68 12.15 22.21
N SER A 137 -2.82 11.89 21.56
CA SER A 137 -4.06 12.69 21.70
C SER A 137 -5.12 11.83 22.34
#